data_AF-A0AA96U725-F1
#
_entry.id   AF-A0AA96U725-F1
#
_cell.length_a   1.000
_cell.length_b   1.000
_cell.length_c   1.000
_cell.angle_alpha   90.00
_cell.angle_beta   90.00
_cell.angle_gamma   90.00
#
_symmetry.space_group_name_H-M   'P 1'
#
loop_
_entity.id
_entity.type
_entity.pdbx_description
1 polymer ?
#
loop_
_entity_poly.entity_id
_entity_poly.type
_entity_poly.pdbx_seq_one_letter_code
_entity_poly.pdbx_strand_id
1 'polypeptide(L)'
;MPFEFDHKQICHACPHGGCFEDRRLNPVARRETKFRFRQGAAMSCTFGEYLPGSESDPEPDRPFNLYLDQFRLNAMTAGKMLFSEFDVKGAAIAKVEGDVFELLEAGALWGAAAAWNRFMTTGVWDSKVFQQPKDSIATPTRLIAAVTLPRGYDATKLFKPDVRSRIQAHEAALKKRGMSLGLSSPDIVGVRLTHPLPPELEVFLNPVENLSDENRASLEDAYKLLEGRIAAEGFLFAIAVKRTIRSDRLYQPLFEANILKYLIEIVLQGAAFRFYAHFNSFEGANVEGHYEAASLISLARGGTPTKAIDVLHLAHAPLATAQSVLDDFPLFHL
;
A
#
# COMPACT_ATOMS: atom_id res chain seq x y z
N MET A 1 -20.70 2.20 10.60
CA MET A 1 -20.50 3.33 11.52
C MET A 1 -20.15 4.52 10.66
N PRO A 2 -20.89 5.63 10.77
CA PRO A 2 -20.66 6.79 9.92
C PRO A 2 -19.29 7.41 10.18
N PHE A 3 -18.80 8.20 9.23
CA PHE A 3 -17.54 8.94 9.37
C PHE A 3 -17.57 9.96 10.52
N GLU A 4 -18.74 10.58 10.71
CA GLU A 4 -19.05 11.48 11.81
C GLU A 4 -20.28 10.96 12.56
N PHE A 5 -20.19 10.87 13.88
CA PHE A 5 -21.28 10.32 14.71
C PHE A 5 -21.28 10.85 16.14
N ASP A 6 -22.43 10.69 16.83
CA ASP A 6 -22.55 11.01 18.25
C ASP A 6 -21.90 9.91 19.11
N HIS A 7 -20.75 10.25 19.67
CA HIS A 7 -19.94 9.35 20.49
C HIS A 7 -20.68 8.89 21.75
N LYS A 8 -21.56 9.75 22.32
CA LYS A 8 -22.31 9.43 23.54
C LYS A 8 -23.23 8.23 23.35
N GLN A 9 -23.82 8.13 22.17
CA GLN A 9 -24.77 7.08 21.83
C GLN A 9 -24.07 5.77 21.48
N ILE A 10 -22.89 5.86 20.86
CA ILE A 10 -22.28 4.71 20.18
C ILE A 10 -21.14 4.08 20.98
N CYS A 11 -20.27 4.87 21.63
CA CYS A 11 -18.98 4.35 22.12
C CYS A 11 -19.13 3.26 23.20
N HIS A 12 -20.16 3.32 24.04
CA HIS A 12 -20.40 2.32 25.09
C HIS A 12 -20.86 0.95 24.55
N ALA A 13 -21.48 0.94 23.37
CA ALA A 13 -22.04 -0.25 22.73
C ALA A 13 -21.43 -0.50 21.33
N CYS A 14 -20.24 0.04 21.06
CA CYS A 14 -19.61 -0.05 19.75
C CYS A 14 -19.42 -1.53 19.35
N PRO A 15 -19.97 -1.98 18.21
CA PRO A 15 -19.89 -3.38 17.79
C PRO A 15 -18.45 -3.84 17.48
N HIS A 16 -17.56 -2.90 17.20
CA HIS A 16 -16.14 -3.15 16.95
C HIS A 16 -15.29 -3.14 18.24
N GLY A 17 -15.95 -2.94 19.39
CA GLY A 17 -15.31 -2.74 20.70
C GLY A 17 -14.68 -1.34 20.84
N GLY A 18 -13.94 -1.15 21.93
CA GLY A 18 -13.27 0.13 22.21
C GLY A 18 -12.09 0.40 21.27
N CYS A 19 -11.95 1.65 20.83
CA CYS A 19 -10.78 2.16 20.09
C CYS A 19 -9.48 2.13 20.90
N PHE A 20 -9.61 2.06 22.23
CA PHE A 20 -8.50 1.97 23.17
C PHE A 20 -8.72 0.81 24.14
N GLU A 21 -7.62 0.17 24.51
CA GLU A 21 -7.57 -0.83 25.57
C GLU A 21 -6.78 -0.30 26.75
N ASP A 22 -7.34 -0.45 27.94
CA ASP A 22 -6.65 -0.13 29.19
C ASP A 22 -5.59 -1.20 29.51
N ARG A 23 -4.33 -0.77 29.52
CA ARG A 23 -3.16 -1.61 29.82
C ARG A 23 -2.61 -1.33 31.22
N ARG A 24 -3.24 -0.48 32.04
CA ARG A 24 -2.80 -0.19 33.41
C ARG A 24 -2.80 -1.43 34.30
N LEU A 25 -3.79 -2.31 34.12
CA LEU A 25 -3.90 -3.58 34.83
C LEU A 25 -3.10 -4.72 34.18
N ASN A 26 -2.70 -4.57 32.92
CA ASN A 26 -1.97 -5.57 32.13
C ASN A 26 -0.80 -4.91 31.35
N PRO A 27 0.23 -4.42 32.05
CA PRO A 27 1.31 -3.65 31.43
C PRO A 27 2.12 -4.51 30.45
N VAL A 28 2.72 -3.86 29.45
CA VAL A 28 3.65 -4.52 28.52
C VAL A 28 5.06 -4.38 29.07
N ALA A 29 5.79 -5.49 29.18
CA ALA A 29 7.16 -5.49 29.70
C ALA A 29 8.02 -4.43 29.00
N ARG A 30 8.76 -3.65 29.79
CA ARG A 30 9.65 -2.56 29.32
C ARG A 30 8.95 -1.43 28.56
N ARG A 31 7.64 -1.23 28.75
CA ARG A 31 6.88 -0.10 28.18
C ARG A 31 5.98 0.53 29.25
N GLU A 32 5.84 1.84 29.18
CA GLU A 32 4.97 2.64 30.05
C GLU A 32 3.59 2.90 29.43
N THR A 33 3.15 2.05 28.51
CA THR A 33 1.90 2.26 27.77
C THR A 33 0.70 2.04 28.70
N LYS A 34 -0.03 3.12 29.02
CA LYS A 34 -1.28 3.07 29.79
C LYS A 34 -2.48 2.64 28.94
N PHE A 35 -2.60 3.19 27.73
CA PHE A 35 -3.65 2.86 26.78
C PHE A 35 -3.04 2.39 25.46
N ARG A 36 -3.50 1.24 24.97
CA ARG A 36 -3.11 0.71 23.66
C ARG A 36 -4.15 1.15 22.64
N PHE A 37 -3.71 1.84 21.59
CA PHE A 37 -4.53 2.17 20.44
C PHE A 37 -4.88 0.88 19.69
N ARG A 38 -6.18 0.57 19.56
CA ARG A 38 -6.69 -0.56 18.77
C ARG A 38 -7.03 -0.06 17.37
N GLN A 39 -6.02 -0.03 16.49
CA GLN A 39 -6.15 0.49 15.12
C GLN A 39 -7.35 -0.09 14.39
N GLY A 40 -7.51 -1.42 14.42
CA GLY A 40 -8.61 -2.06 13.69
C GLY A 40 -10.00 -1.61 14.14
N ALA A 41 -10.24 -1.54 15.46
CA ALA A 41 -11.50 -1.06 16.01
C ALA A 41 -11.78 0.41 15.62
N ALA A 42 -10.76 1.27 15.66
CA ALA A 42 -10.89 2.68 15.28
C ALA A 42 -11.11 2.87 13.76
N MET A 43 -10.52 2.01 12.93
CA MET A 43 -10.73 2.01 11.49
C MET A 43 -12.16 1.58 11.17
N SER A 44 -12.62 0.45 11.70
CA SER A 44 -14.00 -0.02 11.54
C SER A 44 -15.03 1.00 12.06
N CYS A 45 -14.66 1.74 13.11
CA CYS A 45 -15.45 2.83 13.67
C CYS A 45 -15.55 4.05 12.75
N THR A 46 -14.52 4.38 11.97
CA THR A 46 -14.46 5.62 11.16
C THR A 46 -14.78 5.38 9.69
N PHE A 47 -14.35 4.24 9.15
CA PHE A 47 -14.41 3.87 7.74
C PHE A 47 -15.23 2.58 7.53
N GLY A 48 -16.16 2.30 8.45
CA GLY A 48 -16.96 1.06 8.40
C GLY A 48 -18.06 1.08 7.34
N GLU A 49 -18.36 2.24 6.75
CA GLU A 49 -19.44 2.40 5.76
C GLU A 49 -18.94 2.63 4.34
N TYR A 50 -17.72 3.13 4.17
CA TYR A 50 -17.12 3.35 2.86
C TYR A 50 -15.60 3.25 2.90
N LEU A 51 -14.98 3.13 1.73
CA LEU A 51 -13.53 3.09 1.57
C LEU A 51 -13.07 4.45 1.01
N PRO A 52 -12.21 5.20 1.73
CA PRO A 52 -11.75 6.51 1.29
C PRO A 52 -11.18 6.57 -0.13
N GLY A 53 -11.64 7.54 -0.93
CA GLY A 53 -11.19 7.77 -2.31
C GLY A 53 -11.60 6.68 -3.32
N SER A 54 -12.67 5.94 -3.01
CA SER A 54 -13.24 4.89 -3.88
C SER A 54 -14.68 5.21 -4.30
N GLU A 55 -15.32 4.30 -5.04
CA GLU A 55 -16.71 4.44 -5.48
C GLU A 55 -17.75 4.41 -4.36
N SER A 56 -17.40 3.84 -3.20
CA SER A 56 -18.30 3.84 -2.05
C SER A 56 -18.17 5.11 -1.19
N ASP A 57 -17.13 5.92 -1.40
CA ASP A 57 -16.94 7.15 -0.66
C ASP A 57 -17.93 8.24 -1.13
N PRO A 58 -18.73 8.81 -0.23
CA PRO A 58 -19.64 9.91 -0.59
C PRO A 58 -18.91 11.18 -1.06
N GLU A 59 -17.66 11.40 -0.65
CA GLU A 59 -16.83 12.53 -1.10
C GLU A 59 -15.38 12.06 -1.32
N PRO A 60 -15.08 11.40 -2.46
CA PRO A 60 -13.80 10.74 -2.68
C PRO A 60 -12.61 11.70 -2.87
N ASP A 61 -12.87 12.99 -3.09
CA ASP A 61 -11.86 14.03 -3.29
C ASP A 61 -11.26 14.58 -1.99
N ARG A 62 -11.70 14.11 -0.81
CA ARG A 62 -11.15 14.65 0.46
C ARG A 62 -9.65 14.34 0.56
N PRO A 63 -8.84 15.28 1.05
CA PRO A 63 -7.43 15.03 1.32
C PRO A 63 -7.23 14.02 2.45
N PHE A 64 -6.09 13.32 2.43
CA PHE A 64 -5.71 12.36 3.48
C PHE A 64 -5.78 12.94 4.89
N ASN A 65 -5.39 14.21 5.06
CA ASN A 65 -5.39 14.82 6.38
C ASN A 65 -6.80 14.91 6.98
N LEU A 66 -7.84 15.13 6.19
CA LEU A 66 -9.22 15.12 6.70
C LEU A 66 -9.64 13.72 7.18
N TYR A 67 -9.36 12.66 6.42
CA TYR A 67 -9.64 11.29 6.87
C TYR A 67 -8.86 10.92 8.14
N LEU A 68 -7.58 11.26 8.19
CA LEU A 68 -6.71 10.94 9.32
C LEU A 68 -7.07 11.74 10.57
N ASP A 69 -7.40 13.02 10.42
CA ASP A 69 -7.83 13.86 11.54
C ASP A 69 -9.19 13.42 12.08
N GLN A 70 -10.14 13.01 11.22
CA GLN A 70 -11.41 12.45 11.67
C GLN A 70 -11.20 11.10 12.37
N PHE A 71 -10.36 10.21 11.82
CA PHE A 71 -9.98 8.95 12.48
C PHE A 71 -9.38 9.19 13.88
N ARG A 72 -8.46 10.16 13.98
CA ARG A 72 -7.86 10.56 15.27
C ARG A 72 -8.91 11.13 16.21
N LEU A 73 -9.77 12.03 15.72
CA LEU A 73 -10.83 12.66 16.50
C LEU A 73 -11.79 11.62 17.07
N ASN A 74 -12.26 10.69 16.24
CA ASN A 74 -13.18 9.64 16.63
C ASN A 74 -12.58 8.76 17.73
N ALA A 75 -11.35 8.28 17.52
CA ALA A 75 -10.66 7.46 18.51
C ALA A 75 -10.45 8.23 19.83
N MET A 76 -9.86 9.44 19.77
CA MET A 76 -9.51 10.21 20.97
C MET A 76 -10.74 10.64 21.77
N THR A 77 -11.84 10.96 21.10
CA THR A 77 -13.11 11.29 21.75
C THR A 77 -13.69 10.06 22.45
N ALA A 78 -13.67 8.89 21.80
CA ALA A 78 -14.08 7.63 22.42
C ALA A 78 -13.22 7.30 23.66
N GLY A 79 -11.90 7.51 23.59
CA GLY A 79 -10.99 7.31 24.73
C GLY A 79 -11.31 8.21 25.91
N LYS A 80 -11.50 9.52 25.68
CA LYS A 80 -11.88 10.48 26.73
C LYS A 80 -13.25 10.19 27.36
N MET A 81 -14.16 9.62 26.58
CA MET A 81 -15.48 9.23 27.06
C MET A 81 -15.44 7.99 27.95
N LEU A 82 -14.65 6.98 27.56
CA LEU A 82 -14.62 5.68 28.24
C LEU A 82 -13.68 5.66 29.46
N PHE A 83 -12.72 6.58 29.55
CA PHE A 83 -11.70 6.58 30.60
C PHE A 83 -11.53 7.98 31.22
N SER A 84 -11.57 8.07 32.56
CA SER A 84 -11.44 9.32 33.32
C SER A 84 -10.04 9.95 33.27
N GLU A 85 -8.98 9.14 33.13
CA GLU A 85 -7.57 9.58 33.04
C GLU A 85 -6.96 9.12 31.72
N PHE A 86 -7.52 9.58 30.60
CA PHE A 86 -7.10 9.16 29.26
C PHE A 86 -5.88 9.94 28.75
N ASP A 87 -4.77 9.24 28.53
CA ASP A 87 -3.54 9.81 27.95
C ASP A 87 -2.83 8.80 27.03
N VAL A 88 -2.46 9.26 25.83
CA VAL A 88 -1.79 8.45 24.81
C VAL A 88 -0.63 9.26 24.23
N LYS A 89 0.57 8.68 24.28
CA LYS A 89 1.78 9.31 23.75
C LYS A 89 1.63 9.58 22.24
N GLY A 90 1.97 10.79 21.80
CA GLY A 90 1.87 11.19 20.38
C GLY A 90 2.59 10.26 19.40
N ALA A 91 3.70 9.65 19.81
CA ALA A 91 4.42 8.67 18.98
C ALA A 91 3.60 7.41 18.67
N ALA A 92 2.69 6.99 19.57
CA ALA A 92 1.80 5.85 19.32
C ALA A 92 0.74 6.21 18.28
N ILE A 93 0.20 7.43 18.36
CA ILE A 93 -0.76 7.97 17.37
C ILE A 93 -0.09 8.09 16.01
N ALA A 94 1.08 8.74 15.94
CA ALA A 94 1.82 8.92 14.68
C ALA A 94 2.16 7.61 13.99
N LYS A 95 2.48 6.54 14.75
CA LYS A 95 2.67 5.20 14.20
C LYS A 95 1.39 4.66 13.58
N VAL A 96 0.29 4.66 14.32
CA VAL A 96 -0.99 4.13 13.84
C VAL A 96 -1.48 4.89 12.61
N GLU A 97 -1.33 6.21 12.60
CA GLU A 97 -1.73 7.01 11.44
C GLU A 97 -0.85 6.79 10.21
N GLY A 98 0.42 6.42 10.40
CA GLY A 98 1.26 5.95 9.29
C GLY A 98 0.71 4.66 8.68
N ASP A 99 0.32 3.70 9.52
CA ASP A 99 -0.26 2.42 9.10
C ASP A 99 -1.65 2.60 8.46
N VAL A 100 -2.47 3.54 8.97
CA VAL A 100 -3.76 3.90 8.37
C VAL A 100 -3.56 4.59 7.02
N PHE A 101 -2.61 5.52 6.91
CA PHE A 101 -2.31 6.21 5.65
C PHE A 101 -1.94 5.23 4.53
N GLU A 102 -1.11 4.22 4.83
CA GLU A 102 -0.77 3.13 3.92
C GLU A 102 -1.99 2.32 3.48
N LEU A 103 -2.88 1.96 4.42
CA LEU A 103 -4.10 1.22 4.09
C LEU A 103 -5.11 2.03 3.26
N LEU A 104 -5.21 3.34 3.48
CA LEU A 104 -6.05 4.22 2.66
C LEU A 104 -5.52 4.29 1.21
N GLU A 105 -4.20 4.41 1.03
CA GLU A 105 -3.59 4.34 -0.31
C GLU A 105 -3.84 2.99 -0.97
N ALA A 106 -3.60 1.89 -0.25
CA ALA A 106 -3.79 0.55 -0.78
C ALA A 106 -5.24 0.27 -1.17
N GLY A 107 -6.20 0.72 -0.38
CA GLY A 107 -7.63 0.57 -0.68
C GLY A 107 -8.05 1.36 -1.92
N ALA A 108 -7.66 2.62 -2.02
CA ALA A 108 -7.94 3.42 -3.22
C ALA A 108 -7.31 2.80 -4.48
N LEU A 109 -6.06 2.32 -4.37
CA LEU A 109 -5.36 1.65 -5.47
C LEU A 109 -5.99 0.30 -5.85
N TRP A 110 -6.53 -0.45 -4.87
CA TRP A 110 -7.33 -1.64 -5.14
C TRP A 110 -8.56 -1.29 -5.98
N GLY A 111 -9.29 -0.23 -5.61
CA GLY A 111 -10.45 0.25 -6.37
C GLY A 111 -10.10 0.62 -7.81
N ALA A 112 -8.98 1.33 -8.01
CA ALA A 112 -8.46 1.66 -9.33
C ALA A 112 -8.09 0.41 -10.14
N ALA A 113 -7.43 -0.57 -9.51
CA ALA A 113 -7.10 -1.85 -10.13
C ALA A 113 -8.34 -2.67 -10.50
N ALA A 114 -9.36 -2.67 -9.66
CA ALA A 114 -10.63 -3.33 -9.96
C ALA A 114 -11.32 -2.70 -11.18
N ALA A 115 -11.37 -1.36 -11.26
CA ALA A 115 -11.90 -0.64 -12.42
C ALA A 115 -11.12 -0.98 -13.71
N TRP A 116 -9.78 -0.97 -13.63
CA TRP A 116 -8.91 -1.40 -14.72
C TRP A 116 -9.19 -2.83 -15.16
N ASN A 117 -9.31 -3.76 -14.22
CA ASN A 117 -9.52 -5.17 -14.50
C ASN A 117 -10.87 -5.45 -15.17
N ARG A 118 -11.93 -4.76 -14.73
CA ARG A 118 -13.24 -4.82 -15.40
C ARG A 118 -13.14 -4.30 -16.82
N PHE A 119 -12.52 -3.14 -17.05
CA PHE A 119 -12.31 -2.60 -18.39
C PHE A 119 -11.49 -3.55 -19.30
N MET A 120 -10.41 -4.13 -18.78
CA MET A 120 -9.59 -5.11 -19.51
C MET A 120 -10.37 -6.37 -19.92
N THR A 121 -11.42 -6.72 -19.17
CA THR A 121 -12.25 -7.90 -19.40
C THR A 121 -13.44 -7.58 -20.32
N THR A 122 -14.12 -6.46 -20.10
CA THR A 122 -15.39 -6.12 -20.78
C THR A 122 -15.21 -5.20 -21.98
N GLY A 123 -14.10 -4.47 -22.06
CA GLY A 123 -13.88 -3.39 -23.02
C GLY A 123 -14.61 -2.09 -22.69
N VAL A 124 -15.32 -2.02 -21.56
CA VAL A 124 -16.12 -0.85 -21.16
C VAL A 124 -15.61 -0.29 -19.85
N TRP A 125 -15.30 1.00 -19.83
CA TRP A 125 -14.98 1.71 -18.59
C TRP A 125 -16.26 2.05 -17.85
N ASP A 126 -16.43 1.49 -16.65
CA ASP A 126 -17.65 1.62 -15.84
C ASP A 126 -17.44 2.42 -14.55
N SER A 127 -16.20 2.85 -14.26
CA SER A 127 -15.94 3.57 -13.03
C SER A 127 -16.49 4.99 -13.06
N LYS A 128 -17.14 5.38 -11.96
CA LYS A 128 -17.70 6.74 -11.79
C LYS A 128 -16.74 7.70 -11.11
N VAL A 129 -15.72 7.17 -10.44
CA VAL A 129 -14.78 7.93 -9.61
C VAL A 129 -13.41 8.01 -10.30
N PHE A 130 -12.94 6.90 -10.88
CA PHE A 130 -11.69 6.88 -11.63
C PHE A 130 -11.90 7.23 -13.10
N GLN A 131 -10.94 7.93 -13.68
CA GLN A 131 -10.89 8.21 -15.10
C GLN A 131 -10.16 7.10 -15.84
N GLN A 132 -10.68 6.71 -17.01
CA GLN A 132 -10.00 5.77 -17.89
C GLN A 132 -8.66 6.37 -18.32
N PRO A 133 -7.53 5.67 -18.12
CA PRO A 133 -6.24 6.15 -18.61
C PRO A 133 -6.28 6.35 -20.13
N LYS A 134 -5.64 7.41 -20.60
CA LYS A 134 -5.56 7.72 -22.03
C LYS A 134 -4.91 6.57 -22.79
N ASP A 135 -5.38 6.37 -24.02
CA ASP A 135 -4.86 5.35 -24.96
C ASP A 135 -4.91 3.90 -24.42
N SER A 136 -5.78 3.64 -23.44
CA SER A 136 -5.96 2.29 -22.91
C SER A 136 -6.66 1.37 -23.90
N ILE A 137 -6.07 0.21 -24.14
CA ILE A 137 -6.63 -0.85 -24.99
C ILE A 137 -6.99 -2.04 -24.09
N ALA A 138 -8.26 -2.43 -24.09
CA ALA A 138 -8.74 -3.58 -23.33
C ALA A 138 -8.04 -4.86 -23.79
N THR A 139 -7.41 -5.57 -22.86
CA THR A 139 -6.69 -6.81 -23.13
C THR A 139 -6.74 -7.71 -21.88
N PRO A 140 -7.46 -8.85 -21.91
CA PRO A 140 -7.65 -9.73 -20.74
C PRO A 140 -6.37 -10.30 -20.11
N THR A 141 -5.21 -10.20 -20.79
CA THR A 141 -3.89 -10.60 -20.26
C THR A 141 -3.18 -9.49 -19.48
N ARG A 142 -3.81 -8.33 -19.32
CA ARG A 142 -3.26 -7.15 -18.63
C ARG A 142 -3.94 -6.86 -17.30
N LEU A 143 -4.61 -7.84 -16.70
CA LEU A 143 -5.18 -7.71 -15.37
C LEU A 143 -4.08 -7.51 -14.32
N ILE A 144 -4.34 -6.67 -13.32
CA ILE A 144 -3.37 -6.26 -12.29
C ILE A 144 -3.98 -6.45 -10.90
N ALA A 145 -3.20 -6.96 -9.96
CA ALA A 145 -3.47 -6.90 -8.54
C ALA A 145 -2.54 -5.89 -7.88
N ALA A 146 -3.10 -4.97 -7.09
CA ALA A 146 -2.35 -4.11 -6.19
C ALA A 146 -2.59 -4.59 -4.75
N VAL A 147 -1.53 -5.00 -4.06
CA VAL A 147 -1.62 -5.59 -2.72
C VAL A 147 -0.62 -4.97 -1.75
N THR A 148 -1.02 -4.81 -0.50
CA THR A 148 -0.10 -4.51 0.60
C THR A 148 0.72 -5.74 0.95
N LEU A 149 1.98 -5.55 1.33
CA LEU A 149 2.82 -6.62 1.84
C LEU A 149 3.06 -6.43 3.35
N PRO A 150 2.98 -7.49 4.16
CA PRO A 150 3.22 -7.35 5.59
C PRO A 150 4.67 -6.99 5.87
N ARG A 151 4.89 -6.31 7.01
CA ARG A 151 6.24 -5.91 7.42
C ARG A 151 7.18 -7.11 7.50
N GLY A 152 8.32 -7.02 6.82
CA GLY A 152 9.33 -8.08 6.78
C GLY A 152 8.98 -9.25 5.85
N TYR A 153 7.96 -9.10 5.00
CA TYR A 153 7.61 -10.09 4.01
C TYR A 153 8.72 -10.28 2.96
N ASP A 154 8.86 -11.51 2.46
CA ASP A 154 9.74 -11.84 1.34
C ASP A 154 8.91 -11.74 0.06
N ALA A 155 8.97 -10.59 -0.63
CA ALA A 155 8.24 -10.35 -1.88
C ALA A 155 8.56 -11.39 -2.97
N THR A 156 9.68 -12.11 -2.87
CA THR A 156 10.02 -13.16 -3.83
C THR A 156 9.10 -14.38 -3.75
N LYS A 157 8.35 -14.54 -2.65
CA LYS A 157 7.33 -15.58 -2.49
C LYS A 157 6.16 -15.43 -3.45
N LEU A 158 5.92 -14.24 -3.99
CA LEU A 158 4.90 -14.01 -5.00
C LEU A 158 5.24 -14.75 -6.31
N PHE A 159 6.53 -14.91 -6.62
CA PHE A 159 6.96 -15.52 -7.87
C PHE A 159 6.72 -17.02 -7.90
N LYS A 160 6.45 -17.54 -9.11
CA LYS A 160 6.40 -18.98 -9.39
C LYS A 160 7.68 -19.68 -8.93
N PRO A 161 7.61 -20.96 -8.52
CA PRO A 161 8.77 -21.67 -7.97
C PRO A 161 10.01 -21.67 -8.88
N ASP A 162 9.83 -21.77 -10.19
CA ASP A 162 10.92 -21.74 -11.17
C ASP A 162 11.60 -20.36 -11.26
N VAL A 163 10.81 -19.28 -11.23
CA VAL A 163 11.30 -17.90 -11.17
C VAL A 163 12.03 -17.64 -9.86
N ARG A 164 11.43 -18.05 -8.73
CA ARG A 164 12.02 -17.92 -7.40
C ARG A 164 13.33 -18.71 -7.27
N SER A 165 13.44 -19.87 -7.92
CA SER A 165 14.68 -20.66 -7.95
C SER A 165 15.84 -19.91 -8.59
N ARG A 166 15.59 -19.04 -9.57
CA ARG A 166 16.63 -18.18 -10.18
C ARG A 166 17.18 -17.17 -9.18
N ILE A 167 16.30 -16.55 -8.38
CA ILE A 167 16.69 -15.63 -7.30
C ILE A 167 17.51 -16.37 -6.24
N GLN A 168 17.04 -17.56 -5.82
CA GLN A 168 17.74 -18.37 -4.83
C GLN A 168 19.12 -18.83 -5.32
N ALA A 169 19.24 -19.20 -6.60
CA ALA A 169 20.52 -19.54 -7.21
C ALA A 169 21.47 -18.33 -7.23
N HIS A 170 20.95 -17.14 -7.54
CA HIS A 170 21.72 -15.89 -7.48
C HIS A 170 22.23 -15.60 -6.06
N GLU A 171 21.35 -15.63 -5.06
CA GLU A 171 21.70 -15.46 -3.65
C GLU A 171 22.72 -16.49 -3.17
N ALA A 172 22.57 -17.76 -3.57
CA ALA A 172 23.53 -18.80 -3.23
C ALA A 172 24.92 -18.53 -3.84
N ALA A 173 24.98 -18.00 -5.06
CA ALA A 173 26.23 -17.61 -5.69
C ALA A 173 26.90 -16.41 -4.99
N LEU A 174 26.12 -15.42 -4.54
CA LEU A 174 26.61 -14.31 -3.73
C LEU A 174 27.15 -14.80 -2.37
N LYS A 175 26.41 -15.67 -1.69
CA LYS A 175 26.81 -16.23 -0.39
C LYS A 175 28.12 -17.01 -0.45
N LYS A 176 28.36 -17.76 -1.54
CA LYS A 176 29.65 -18.44 -1.78
C LYS A 176 30.85 -17.48 -1.85
N ARG A 177 30.60 -16.20 -2.08
CA ARG A 177 31.60 -15.12 -2.10
C ARG A 177 31.53 -14.21 -0.88
N GLY A 178 30.80 -14.60 0.18
CA GLY A 178 30.63 -13.81 1.40
C GLY A 178 29.72 -12.59 1.23
N MET A 179 28.86 -12.58 0.22
CA MET A 179 27.93 -11.47 -0.08
C MET A 179 26.47 -11.90 0.08
N SER A 180 25.57 -10.93 0.20
CA SER A 180 24.12 -11.13 0.20
C SER A 180 23.42 -9.90 -0.38
N LEU A 181 22.31 -10.10 -1.08
CA LEU A 181 21.42 -9.00 -1.43
C LEU A 181 20.37 -8.84 -0.32
N GLY A 182 20.36 -7.68 0.34
CA GLY A 182 19.32 -7.35 1.30
C GLY A 182 18.02 -7.01 0.58
N LEU A 183 17.06 -7.94 0.57
CA LEU A 183 15.71 -7.69 0.07
C LEU A 183 14.82 -7.25 1.25
N SER A 184 14.29 -6.04 1.17
CA SER A 184 13.16 -5.61 2.01
C SER A 184 11.86 -5.62 1.20
N SER A 185 10.76 -5.60 1.93
CA SER A 185 9.42 -5.57 1.34
C SER A 185 9.04 -4.12 1.07
N PRO A 186 8.71 -3.74 -0.17
CA PRO A 186 7.97 -2.50 -0.39
C PRO A 186 6.60 -2.58 0.31
N ASP A 187 6.00 -1.43 0.56
CA ASP A 187 4.74 -1.32 1.31
C ASP A 187 3.57 -1.85 0.45
N ILE A 188 3.51 -1.45 -0.82
CA ILE A 188 2.50 -1.91 -1.80
C ILE A 188 3.20 -2.40 -3.07
N VAL A 189 2.68 -3.47 -3.69
CA VAL A 189 3.15 -3.98 -4.98
C VAL A 189 2.02 -4.15 -5.98
N GLY A 190 2.34 -3.92 -7.25
CA GLY A 190 1.49 -4.19 -8.39
C GLY A 190 2.02 -5.37 -9.18
N VAL A 191 1.18 -6.38 -9.38
CA VAL A 191 1.54 -7.57 -10.14
C VAL A 191 0.51 -7.91 -11.20
N ARG A 192 0.97 -8.48 -12.31
CA ARG A 192 0.11 -9.01 -13.37
C ARG A 192 -0.55 -10.29 -12.90
N LEU A 193 -1.87 -10.34 -13.02
CA LEU A 193 -2.64 -11.55 -12.75
C LEU A 193 -2.45 -12.56 -13.88
N THR A 194 -2.47 -13.84 -13.54
CA THR A 194 -2.39 -14.91 -14.51
C THR A 194 -3.61 -14.89 -15.44
N HIS A 195 -3.38 -15.17 -16.72
CA HIS A 195 -4.43 -15.32 -17.71
C HIS A 195 -4.40 -16.76 -18.29
N PRO A 196 -5.55 -17.48 -18.37
CA PRO A 196 -6.89 -17.09 -17.89
C PRO A 196 -6.93 -16.83 -16.38
N LEU A 197 -7.86 -15.99 -15.93
CA LEU A 197 -8.00 -15.65 -14.51
C LEU A 197 -8.60 -16.85 -13.75
N PRO A 198 -7.91 -17.40 -12.73
CA PRO A 198 -8.47 -18.43 -11.87
C PRO A 198 -9.61 -17.89 -11.00
N PRO A 199 -10.65 -18.70 -10.68
CA PRO A 199 -11.79 -18.26 -9.86
C PRO A 199 -11.38 -17.64 -8.51
N GLU A 200 -10.34 -18.16 -7.86
CA GLU A 200 -9.86 -17.63 -6.58
C GLU A 200 -9.24 -16.22 -6.68
N LEU A 201 -8.94 -15.74 -7.88
CA LEU A 201 -8.41 -14.39 -8.14
C LEU A 201 -9.49 -13.44 -8.67
N GLU A 202 -10.76 -13.87 -8.81
CA GLU A 202 -11.87 -13.00 -9.22
C GLU A 202 -12.14 -11.88 -8.21
N VAL A 203 -11.70 -12.02 -6.96
CA VAL A 203 -11.78 -10.97 -5.94
C VAL A 203 -11.14 -9.66 -6.42
N PHE A 204 -10.08 -9.72 -7.25
CA PHE A 204 -9.40 -8.54 -7.79
C PHE A 204 -10.20 -7.81 -8.89
N LEU A 205 -11.35 -8.32 -9.31
CA LEU A 205 -12.28 -7.63 -10.22
C LEU A 205 -13.25 -6.71 -9.48
N ASN A 206 -13.39 -6.91 -8.16
CA ASN A 206 -14.40 -6.27 -7.34
C ASN A 206 -13.75 -5.24 -6.42
N PRO A 207 -14.30 -4.01 -6.33
CA PRO A 207 -13.80 -3.02 -5.38
C PRO A 207 -14.12 -3.47 -3.95
N VAL A 208 -13.30 -3.03 -2.99
CA VAL A 208 -13.62 -3.18 -1.57
C VAL A 208 -14.50 -2.01 -1.13
N GLU A 209 -15.63 -2.31 -0.50
CA GLU A 209 -16.65 -1.28 -0.22
C GLU A 209 -16.33 -0.43 1.02
N ASN A 210 -15.60 -0.96 2.00
CA ASN A 210 -15.29 -0.25 3.25
C ASN A 210 -14.11 -0.89 3.99
N LEU A 211 -13.69 -0.31 5.11
CA LEU A 211 -12.62 -0.83 5.97
C LEU A 211 -13.19 -1.45 7.26
N SER A 212 -14.26 -2.25 7.12
CA SER A 212 -14.68 -3.20 8.16
C SER A 212 -13.55 -4.18 8.50
N ASP A 213 -13.66 -4.88 9.62
CA ASP A 213 -12.61 -5.84 10.03
C ASP A 213 -12.40 -6.96 9.00
N GLU A 214 -13.48 -7.42 8.36
CA GLU A 214 -13.45 -8.46 7.32
C GLU A 214 -12.77 -7.94 6.05
N ASN A 215 -13.22 -6.79 5.53
CA ASN A 215 -12.68 -6.20 4.32
C ASN A 215 -11.23 -5.74 4.47
N ARG A 216 -10.87 -5.19 5.64
CA ARG A 216 -9.48 -4.85 5.97
C ARG A 216 -8.61 -6.10 5.97
N ALA A 217 -9.06 -7.18 6.63
CA ALA A 217 -8.31 -8.43 6.63
C ALA A 217 -8.13 -8.97 5.20
N SER A 218 -9.16 -8.86 4.34
CA SER A 218 -9.05 -9.23 2.93
C SER A 218 -8.00 -8.40 2.18
N LEU A 219 -7.94 -7.08 2.38
CA LEU A 219 -6.91 -6.22 1.78
C LEU A 219 -5.50 -6.58 2.28
N GLU A 220 -5.33 -6.74 3.59
CA GLU A 220 -4.05 -7.05 4.23
C GLU A 220 -3.52 -8.45 3.85
N ASP A 221 -4.41 -9.41 3.63
CA ASP A 221 -4.07 -10.80 3.32
C ASP A 221 -4.14 -11.16 1.82
N ALA A 222 -4.58 -10.23 0.95
CA ALA A 222 -4.75 -10.51 -0.49
C ALA A 222 -3.46 -11.00 -1.16
N TYR A 223 -2.30 -10.59 -0.67
CA TYR A 223 -1.00 -11.06 -1.18
C TYR A 223 -0.85 -12.60 -1.09
N LYS A 224 -1.51 -13.24 -0.11
CA LYS A 224 -1.46 -14.71 0.08
C LYS A 224 -2.06 -15.45 -1.11
N LEU A 225 -3.05 -14.86 -1.78
CA LEU A 225 -3.67 -15.43 -2.98
C LEU A 225 -2.69 -15.47 -4.16
N LEU A 226 -1.67 -14.60 -4.14
CA LEU A 226 -0.71 -14.41 -5.22
C LEU A 226 0.60 -15.19 -5.01
N GLU A 227 0.81 -15.80 -3.85
CA GLU A 227 2.01 -16.59 -3.56
C GLU A 227 2.22 -17.72 -4.56
N GLY A 228 3.42 -17.77 -5.16
CA GLY A 228 3.78 -18.81 -6.12
C GLY A 228 3.14 -18.66 -7.51
N ARG A 229 2.50 -17.54 -7.83
CA ARG A 229 1.70 -17.39 -9.07
C ARG A 229 2.28 -16.42 -10.08
N ILE A 230 3.15 -15.51 -9.65
CA ILE A 230 3.61 -14.39 -10.49
C ILE A 230 4.78 -14.82 -11.37
N ALA A 231 4.67 -14.58 -12.68
CA ALA A 231 5.76 -14.79 -13.63
C ALA A 231 6.87 -13.71 -13.47
N ALA A 232 8.02 -13.88 -14.12
CA ALA A 232 9.15 -12.95 -13.98
C ALA A 232 8.79 -11.53 -14.46
N GLU A 233 8.05 -11.46 -15.57
CA GLU A 233 7.48 -10.26 -16.18
C GLU A 233 6.24 -9.72 -15.45
N GLY A 234 5.75 -10.47 -14.46
CA GLY A 234 4.52 -10.15 -13.75
C GLY A 234 4.69 -9.17 -12.59
N PHE A 235 5.90 -8.75 -12.23
CA PHE A 235 6.13 -7.77 -11.16
C PHE A 235 6.27 -6.37 -11.77
N LEU A 236 5.20 -5.57 -11.71
CA LEU A 236 5.04 -4.37 -12.53
C LEU A 236 5.52 -3.11 -11.80
N PHE A 237 5.14 -2.97 -10.54
CA PHE A 237 5.54 -1.82 -9.74
C PHE A 237 5.61 -2.11 -8.25
N ALA A 238 6.30 -1.22 -7.53
CA ALA A 238 6.31 -1.15 -6.08
C ALA A 238 6.13 0.29 -5.62
N ILE A 239 5.53 0.48 -4.46
CA ILE A 239 5.29 1.78 -3.84
C ILE A 239 5.84 1.76 -2.43
N ALA A 240 6.70 2.72 -2.12
CA ALA A 240 7.07 3.05 -0.75
C ALA A 240 6.19 4.22 -0.27
N VAL A 241 5.46 3.99 0.82
CA VAL A 241 4.50 4.93 1.37
C VAL A 241 5.03 5.51 2.67
N LYS A 242 5.09 6.83 2.77
CA LYS A 242 5.63 7.52 3.96
C LYS A 242 4.83 8.78 4.26
N ARG A 243 4.05 8.74 5.35
CA ARG A 243 3.28 9.92 5.79
C ARG A 243 4.16 11.11 6.21
N THR A 244 5.25 10.84 6.94
CA THR A 244 6.13 11.89 7.49
C THR A 244 7.57 11.67 7.06
N ILE A 245 8.26 12.77 6.79
CA ILE A 245 9.61 12.75 6.26
C ILE A 245 10.61 13.09 7.32
N ARG A 246 11.72 12.36 7.28
CA ARG A 246 12.97 12.69 7.94
C ARG A 246 14.09 12.31 6.97
N SER A 247 15.16 13.09 6.92
CA SER A 247 16.25 12.87 5.95
C SER A 247 16.88 11.47 6.06
N ASP A 248 16.94 10.89 7.27
CA ASP A 248 17.41 9.51 7.50
C ASP A 248 16.52 8.44 6.86
N ARG A 249 15.23 8.73 6.65
CA ARG A 249 14.25 7.79 6.11
C ARG A 249 14.18 7.78 4.58
N LEU A 250 14.84 8.70 3.89
CA LEU A 250 14.78 8.81 2.43
C LEU A 250 15.59 7.72 1.72
N TYR A 251 16.65 7.21 2.36
CA TYR A 251 17.54 6.23 1.75
C TYR A 251 16.94 4.83 1.65
N GLN A 252 15.99 4.47 2.52
CA GLN A 252 15.38 3.14 2.48
C GLN A 252 14.65 2.91 1.14
N PRO A 253 13.69 3.76 0.71
CA PRO A 253 13.04 3.58 -0.60
C PRO A 253 14.03 3.62 -1.77
N LEU A 254 15.06 4.49 -1.69
CA LEU A 254 16.05 4.63 -2.74
C LEU A 254 16.90 3.35 -2.91
N PHE A 255 17.31 2.75 -1.79
CA PHE A 255 18.03 1.48 -1.79
C PHE A 255 17.13 0.35 -2.30
N GLU A 256 15.89 0.27 -1.79
CA GLU A 256 14.89 -0.71 -2.20
C GLU A 256 14.62 -0.69 -3.70
N ALA A 257 14.45 0.50 -4.27
CA ALA A 257 14.21 0.66 -5.70
C ALA A 257 15.37 0.15 -6.56
N ASN A 258 16.61 0.43 -6.16
CA ASN A 258 17.79 -0.08 -6.87
C ASN A 258 17.88 -1.62 -6.80
N ILE A 259 17.61 -2.19 -5.63
CA ILE A 259 17.64 -3.65 -5.42
C ILE A 259 16.55 -4.35 -6.22
N LEU A 260 15.31 -3.83 -6.20
CA LEU A 260 14.20 -4.42 -6.97
C LEU A 260 14.41 -4.29 -8.47
N LYS A 261 14.86 -3.13 -8.96
CA LYS A 261 15.24 -2.96 -10.38
C LYS A 261 16.30 -3.95 -10.81
N TYR A 262 17.35 -4.12 -9.99
CA TYR A 262 18.37 -5.13 -10.25
C TYR A 262 17.77 -6.54 -10.31
N LEU A 263 16.99 -6.93 -9.30
CA LEU A 263 16.42 -8.25 -9.21
C LEU A 263 15.51 -8.55 -10.42
N ILE A 264 14.59 -7.64 -10.72
CA ILE A 264 13.58 -7.83 -11.78
C ILE A 264 14.26 -7.75 -13.16
N GLU A 265 15.00 -6.69 -13.43
CA GLU A 265 15.51 -6.45 -14.78
C GLU A 265 16.75 -7.28 -15.12
N ILE A 266 17.61 -7.59 -14.14
CA ILE A 266 18.90 -8.29 -14.39
C ILE A 266 18.77 -9.78 -14.05
N VAL A 267 18.34 -10.09 -12.82
CA VAL A 267 18.33 -11.49 -12.35
C VAL A 267 17.18 -12.26 -13.00
N LEU A 268 15.99 -11.66 -13.03
CA LEU A 268 14.80 -12.28 -13.60
C LEU A 268 14.65 -12.03 -15.10
N GLN A 269 15.31 -11.02 -15.67
CA GLN A 269 15.09 -10.57 -17.04
C GLN A 269 13.60 -10.28 -17.29
N GLY A 270 12.94 -9.70 -16.28
CA GLY A 270 11.53 -9.32 -16.32
C GLY A 270 11.28 -8.08 -17.17
N ALA A 271 10.02 -7.66 -17.19
CA ALA A 271 9.54 -6.51 -17.94
C ALA A 271 9.92 -5.18 -17.28
N ALA A 272 9.43 -4.07 -17.86
CA ALA A 272 9.59 -2.73 -17.30
C ALA A 272 8.98 -2.66 -15.88
N PHE A 273 9.83 -2.35 -14.91
CA PHE A 273 9.47 -2.17 -13.51
C PHE A 273 9.51 -0.69 -13.12
N ARG A 274 8.48 -0.22 -12.41
CA ARG A 274 8.42 1.16 -11.88
C ARG A 274 8.39 1.17 -10.37
N PHE A 275 9.18 2.04 -9.75
CA PHE A 275 9.18 2.26 -8.31
C PHE A 275 8.64 3.65 -8.00
N TYR A 276 7.58 3.71 -7.19
CA TYR A 276 6.93 4.93 -6.74
C TYR A 276 7.33 5.22 -5.29
N ALA A 277 7.45 6.50 -4.97
CA ALA A 277 7.53 6.94 -3.59
C ALA A 277 6.43 7.96 -3.32
N HIS A 278 5.52 7.61 -2.42
CA HIS A 278 4.37 8.42 -2.04
C HIS A 278 4.60 9.05 -0.68
N PHE A 279 4.46 10.37 -0.60
CA PHE A 279 4.53 11.11 0.66
C PHE A 279 3.35 12.03 0.82
N ASN A 280 2.82 12.15 2.04
CA ASN A 280 1.75 13.10 2.34
C ASN A 280 2.26 14.55 2.39
N SER A 281 3.53 14.75 2.76
CA SER A 281 4.19 16.06 2.80
C SER A 281 5.65 15.93 2.42
N PHE A 282 6.20 16.91 1.70
CA PHE A 282 7.65 17.04 1.45
C PHE A 282 8.37 17.93 2.47
N GLU A 283 7.65 18.49 3.44
CA GLU A 283 8.25 19.35 4.45
C GLU A 283 9.27 18.59 5.32
N GLY A 284 10.36 19.27 5.66
CA GLY A 284 11.38 18.76 6.58
C GLY A 284 12.57 18.04 5.94
N ALA A 285 12.62 17.85 4.61
CA ALA A 285 13.81 17.42 3.89
C ALA A 285 13.77 17.82 2.40
N ASN A 286 14.92 17.80 1.71
CA ASN A 286 14.98 17.96 0.25
C ASN A 286 14.66 16.63 -0.47
N VAL A 287 13.40 16.21 -0.43
CA VAL A 287 12.94 14.93 -1.00
C VAL A 287 13.17 14.88 -2.51
N GLU A 288 12.76 15.95 -3.20
CA GLU A 288 12.86 16.07 -4.65
C GLU A 288 14.30 15.90 -5.11
N GLY A 289 15.24 16.65 -4.52
CA GLY A 289 16.66 16.54 -4.85
C GLY A 289 17.27 15.17 -4.51
N HIS A 290 16.78 14.47 -3.48
CA HIS A 290 17.26 13.11 -3.20
C HIS A 290 16.75 12.10 -4.23
N TYR A 291 15.52 12.25 -4.71
CA TYR A 291 14.86 11.27 -5.59
C TYR A 291 15.00 11.59 -7.09
N GLU A 292 15.76 12.63 -7.42
CA GLU A 292 16.41 12.79 -8.74
C GLU A 292 17.55 11.80 -8.98
N ALA A 293 17.98 11.05 -7.95
CA ALA A 293 19.05 10.09 -8.05
C ALA A 293 18.81 9.04 -9.16
N ALA A 294 19.83 8.86 -10.01
CA ALA A 294 19.83 7.84 -11.05
C ALA A 294 19.84 6.43 -10.44
N SER A 295 19.21 5.48 -11.14
CA SER A 295 19.33 4.05 -10.86
C SER A 295 20.76 3.61 -11.12
N LEU A 296 21.40 3.04 -10.09
CA LEU A 296 22.75 2.48 -10.19
C LEU A 296 22.83 1.40 -11.27
N ILE A 297 21.72 0.67 -11.48
CA ILE A 297 21.62 -0.36 -12.52
C ILE A 297 21.60 0.25 -13.90
N SER A 298 20.89 1.36 -14.09
CA SER A 298 20.88 2.08 -15.37
C SER A 298 22.27 2.64 -15.71
N LEU A 299 22.97 3.19 -14.71
CA LEU A 299 24.32 3.71 -14.88
C LEU A 299 25.33 2.61 -15.24
N ALA A 300 25.24 1.45 -14.58
CA ALA A 300 26.15 0.33 -14.82
C ALA A 300 25.93 -0.32 -16.19
N ARG A 301 24.68 -0.38 -16.68
CA ARG A 301 24.35 -0.92 -18.01
C ARG A 301 24.75 0.02 -19.15
N GLY A 302 24.79 1.33 -18.90
CA GLY A 302 24.93 2.35 -19.95
C GLY A 302 23.63 2.57 -20.73
N GLY A 303 23.65 3.48 -21.72
CA GLY A 303 22.46 3.95 -22.42
C GLY A 303 21.86 5.20 -21.77
N THR A 304 20.56 5.43 -21.95
CA THR A 304 19.85 6.57 -21.32
C THR A 304 19.62 6.27 -19.83
N PRO A 305 20.23 7.04 -18.90
CA PRO A 305 20.03 6.81 -17.47
C PRO A 305 18.57 7.03 -17.06
N THR A 306 18.09 6.23 -16.12
CA THR A 306 16.76 6.35 -15.53
C THR A 306 16.89 6.63 -14.03
N LYS A 307 15.85 7.20 -13.42
CA LYS A 307 15.83 7.44 -11.96
C LYS A 307 15.72 6.12 -11.20
N ALA A 308 16.23 6.09 -9.97
CA ALA A 308 15.99 4.95 -9.07
C ALA A 308 14.51 4.91 -8.66
N ILE A 309 13.97 6.04 -8.22
CA ILE A 309 12.54 6.27 -8.01
C ILE A 309 11.97 6.87 -9.29
N ASP A 310 11.11 6.12 -9.99
CA ASP A 310 10.56 6.56 -11.28
C ASP A 310 9.58 7.72 -11.09
N VAL A 311 8.76 7.64 -10.03
CA VAL A 311 7.73 8.63 -9.73
C VAL A 311 7.79 8.99 -8.25
N LEU A 312 8.07 10.26 -7.98
CA LEU A 312 7.87 10.87 -6.66
C LEU A 312 6.49 11.54 -6.67
N HIS A 313 5.61 11.13 -5.76
CA HIS A 313 4.24 11.63 -5.70
C HIS A 313 3.93 12.26 -4.34
N LEU A 314 3.34 13.46 -4.38
CA LEU A 314 2.79 14.12 -3.20
C LEU A 314 1.32 13.67 -3.03
N ALA A 315 1.12 12.69 -2.16
CA ALA A 315 -0.15 12.03 -1.91
C ALA A 315 -1.08 12.95 -1.10
N HIS A 316 -1.79 13.82 -1.81
CA HIS A 316 -2.74 14.77 -1.22
C HIS A 316 -4.10 14.13 -0.88
N ALA A 317 -4.62 13.27 -1.75
CA ALA A 317 -5.92 12.60 -1.60
C ALA A 317 -5.83 11.16 -2.12
N PRO A 318 -6.53 10.18 -1.50
CA PRO A 318 -6.43 8.77 -1.90
C PRO A 318 -6.81 8.54 -3.37
N LEU A 319 -7.90 9.18 -3.83
CA LEU A 319 -8.34 9.10 -5.22
C LEU A 319 -7.26 9.59 -6.20
N ALA A 320 -6.72 10.79 -5.97
CA ALA A 320 -5.71 11.37 -6.85
C ALA A 320 -4.42 10.53 -6.90
N THR A 321 -4.00 9.99 -5.75
CA THR A 321 -2.84 9.09 -5.67
C THR A 321 -3.07 7.82 -6.47
N ALA A 322 -4.22 7.17 -6.30
CA ALA A 322 -4.56 5.95 -7.03
C ALA A 322 -4.72 6.20 -8.54
N GLN A 323 -5.34 7.33 -8.93
CA GLN A 323 -5.43 7.74 -10.34
C GLN A 323 -4.05 7.93 -10.96
N SER A 324 -3.10 8.56 -10.24
CA SER A 324 -1.74 8.77 -10.74
C SER A 324 -1.01 7.46 -11.06
N VAL A 325 -1.26 6.39 -10.31
CA VAL A 325 -0.68 5.07 -10.57
C VAL A 325 -1.46 4.34 -11.68
N LEU A 326 -2.78 4.47 -11.69
CA LEU A 326 -3.67 3.92 -12.72
C LEU A 326 -3.34 4.48 -14.12
N ASP A 327 -2.99 5.77 -14.21
CA ASP A 327 -2.57 6.41 -15.46
C ASP A 327 -1.31 5.80 -16.08
N ASP A 328 -0.48 5.14 -15.27
CA ASP A 328 0.72 4.42 -15.72
C ASP A 328 0.44 2.95 -16.10
N PHE A 329 -0.76 2.40 -15.82
CA PHE A 329 -1.09 1.00 -16.18
C PHE A 329 -0.97 0.68 -17.67
N PRO A 330 -1.31 1.60 -18.61
CA PRO A 330 -1.04 1.43 -20.02
C PRO A 330 0.44 1.21 -20.37
N LEU A 331 1.38 1.69 -19.56
CA LEU A 331 2.83 1.56 -19.81
C LEU A 331 3.35 0.13 -19.58
N PHE A 332 2.65 -0.68 -18.77
CA PHE A 332 3.01 -2.07 -18.51
C PHE A 332 2.55 -2.98 -19.67
N HIS A 333 3.35 -3.02 -20.73
CA HIS A 333 3.14 -3.91 -21.87
C HIS A 333 3.33 -5.39 -21.50
N LEU A 334 2.90 -6.30 -22.39
CA LEU A 334 3.06 -7.75 -22.23
C LEU A 334 4.52 -8.19 -22.30
#